data_AF-A0A7C6WDC3-F1
#
_entry.id   AF-A0A7C6WDC3-F1
#
_cell.length_a   1.000
_cell.length_b   1.000
_cell.length_c   1.000
_cell.angle_alpha   90.00
_cell.angle_beta   90.00
_cell.angle_gamma   90.00
#
_symmetry.space_group_name_H-M   'P 1'
#
loop_
_entity.id
_entity.type
_entity.pdbx_description
1 polymer ?
#
loop_
_entity_poly.entity_id
_entity_poly.type
_entity_poly.pdbx_seq_one_letter_code
_entity_poly.pdbx_strand_id
1 'polypeptide(L)' 'MRLDKFLKVSRIIKRRSVAKEASESDKVLINGRVAKPSSTVKVG' A
#
# COMPACT_ATOMS: atom_id res chain seq x y z
N MET A 1 -8.25 -5.22 -3.41
CA MET A 1 -6.87 -5.32 -3.97
C MET A 1 -5.86 -5.08 -2.85
N ARG A 2 -4.70 -5.75 -2.78
CA ARG A 2 -3.74 -5.46 -1.70
C ARG A 2 -3.11 -4.08 -1.84
N LEU A 3 -2.79 -3.42 -0.73
CA LEU A 3 -2.17 -2.10 -0.70
C LEU A 3 -0.85 -2.03 -1.50
N ASP A 4 0.05 -2.99 -1.30
CA ASP A 4 1.33 -3.07 -2.02
C ASP A 4 1.13 -3.19 -3.54
N LYS A 5 0.11 -3.95 -3.96
CA LYS A 5 -0.25 -4.09 -5.36
C LYS A 5 -0.87 -2.81 -5.90
N PHE A 6 -1.72 -2.16 -5.11
CA PHE A 6 -2.38 -0.90 -5.47
C PHE A 6 -1.35 0.20 -5.71
N LEU A 7 -0.41 0.40 -4.78
CA LEU A 7 0.66 1.39 -4.90
C LEU A 7 1.52 1.20 -6.15
N LYS A 8 1.78 -0.06 -6.56
CA LYS A 8 2.49 -0.36 -7.81
C LYS A 8 1.66 -0.05 -9.05
N VAL A 9 0.40 -0.46 -9.08
CA VAL A 9 -0.47 -0.32 -10.27
C VAL A 9 -0.82 1.15 -10.50
N SER A 10 -1.08 1.90 -9.43
CA SER A 10 -1.30 3.34 -9.45
C SER A 10 -0.01 4.15 -9.68
N ARG A 11 1.13 3.47 -9.88
CA ARG A 11 2.46 4.07 -10.15
C ARG A 11 2.97 5.04 -9.08
N ILE A 12 2.44 4.99 -7.86
CA ILE A 12 2.96 5.78 -6.72
C ILE A 12 4.35 5.26 -6.33
N ILE A 13 4.54 3.94 -6.32
CA ILE A 13 5.82 3.30 -6.05
C ILE A 13 6.17 2.37 -7.21
N LYS A 14 7.38 2.55 -7.76
CA LYS A 14 7.83 1.89 -8.99
C LYS A 14 8.01 0.36 -8.81
N ARG A 15 8.40 -0.10 -7.62
CA ARG A 15 8.66 -1.51 -7.30
C ARG A 15 7.73 -2.00 -6.19
N ARG A 16 7.22 -3.21 -6.34
CA ARG A 16 6.31 -3.82 -5.35
C ARG A 16 6.98 -4.13 -4.00
N SER A 17 8.28 -4.46 -4.00
CA SER A 17 9.06 -4.67 -2.78
C SER A 17 9.12 -3.41 -1.92
N VAL A 18 9.42 -2.27 -2.56
CA VAL A 18 9.46 -0.95 -1.89
C VAL A 18 8.08 -0.56 -1.37
N ALA A 19 7.00 -0.91 -2.08
CA ALA A 19 5.64 -0.67 -1.59
C ALA A 19 5.31 -1.50 -0.35
N LYS A 20 5.83 -2.73 -0.26
CA LYS A 20 5.69 -3.58 0.93
C LYS A 20 6.43 -2.96 2.11
N GLU A 21 7.70 -2.60 1.93
CA GLU A 21 8.53 -1.96 2.97
C GLU A 21 7.93 -0.63 3.43
N ALA A 22 7.42 0.20 2.52
CA ALA A 22 6.78 1.47 2.87
C ALA A 22 5.51 1.27 3.69
N SER A 23 4.74 0.22 3.40
CA SER A 23 3.53 -0.13 4.18
C SER A 23 3.87 -0.81 5.51
N GLU A 24 5.02 -1.47 5.63
CA GLU A 24 5.56 -2.03 6.89
C GLU A 24 6.19 -0.95 7.78
N SER A 25 6.75 0.10 7.19
CA SER A 25 7.37 1.23 7.90
C SER A 25 6.34 2.27 8.38
N ASP A 26 5.06 1.91 8.43
CA ASP A 26 3.93 2.78 8.81
C ASP A 26 3.81 4.09 8.02
N LYS A 27 4.43 4.19 6.84
CA LYS A 27 4.40 5.40 5.99
C LYS A 27 3.14 5.52 5.15
N VAL A 28 2.27 4.51 5.17
CA VAL A 28 1.06 4.46 4.33
C VAL A 28 -0.18 4.38 5.21
N LEU A 29 -1.02 5.40 5.07
CA LEU A 29 -2.28 5.54 5.76
C LEU A 29 -3.43 5.23 4.79
N ILE A 30 -4.32 4.30 5.14
CA ILE A 30 -5.60 4.12 4.45
C ILE A 30 -6.66 4.81 5.31
N ASN A 31 -7.30 5.85 4.78
CA ASN A 31 -8.38 6.58 5.45
C ASN A 31 -8.03 7.02 6.89
N GLY A 32 -6.79 7.48 7.11
CA GLY A 32 -6.30 7.94 8.41
C GLY A 32 -5.85 6.84 9.37
N ARG A 33 -5.80 5.57 8.95
CA ARG A 33 -5.26 4.46 9.74
C ARG A 33 -4.02 3.87 9.09
N VAL A 34 -3.02 3.56 9.90
CA VAL A 34 -1.80 2.87 9.45
C VAL A 34 -2.17 1.51 8.88
N ALA A 35 -1.79 1.27 7.63
CA ALA A 35 -2.26 0.13 6.88
C ALA A 35 -1.14 -0.88 6.61
N LYS A 36 -1.36 -2.12 7.06
CA LYS A 36 -0.46 -3.23 6.74
C LYS A 36 -0.41 -3.47 5.23
N PRO A 37 0.70 -3.94 4.65
CA PRO A 37 0.80 -4.25 3.22
C PRO A 37 -0.21 -5.31 2.74
N SER A 38 -0.70 -6.18 3.64
CA SER A 38 -1.75 -7.15 3.35
C SER A 38 -3.16 -6.57 3.35
N SER A 39 -3.33 -5.30 3.73
CA SER A 39 -4.63 -4.65 3.79
C SER A 39 -5.30 -4.66 2.43
N THR A 40 -6.54 -5.14 2.41
CA THR A 40 -7.38 -5.16 1.22
C THR A 40 -7.98 -3.78 1.01
N VAL A 41 -7.47 -3.04 0.04
CA VAL A 41 -8.07 -1.83 -0.49
C VAL A 41 -9.40 -2.21 -1.15
N LYS A 42 -10.51 -1.71 -0.60
CA LYS A 42 -11.82 -1.75 -1.26
C LYS A 42 -11.77 -0.80 -2.44
N VAL A 43 -12.24 -1.28 -3.59
CA VAL A 43 -12.47 -0.41 -4.75
C VAL A 43 -13.70 0.42 -4.39
N GLY A 44 -13.56 1.74 -4.38
CA GLY A 44 -14.69 2.66 -4.37
C GLY A 44 -15.28 2.72 -5.76
#